data_AF-A0A2H0UG66-F1
#
_entry.id   AF-A0A2H0UG66-F1
#
_cell.length_a   1.000
_cell.length_b   1.000
_cell.length_c   1.000
_cell.angle_alpha   90.00
_cell.angle_beta   90.00
_cell.angle_gamma   90.00
#
_symmetry.space_group_name_H-M   'P 1'
#
loop_
_entity.id
_entity.type
_entity.pdbx_description
1 polymer ?
#
loop_
_entity_poly.entity_id
_entity_poly.type
_entity_poly.pdbx_seq_one_letter_code
_entity_poly.pdbx_strand_id
1 'polypeptide(L)'
;MEYTNRFDISSIKNKESWASIAADTIIDAHPDTDIYTTAAGISPSGVVHFGNFRDIVTAHLVREALKEKGKSARLIFSWDNFDRYRKVPSGVPELFSEHIGKPLSKIPDPVGSCHTSYAEHFQAPFVEAMEKLGIEIEYRNQTELHESGVYDDAIFHALKERKKIADILLSFMTDKAKGEKGINSNEYKEKYYPIAVYSRFTGKDITKILHYDGDTSVTYLCVETGKEDTVDLSKDHIAKLAWKPDWAMRWKYENVHFEPGGHDHASPGGSYDASSVITREIFNYVAPVFIEYKFVGIQGLGSKMSGSKGNAVSPLELLEIYEPDVLRWLYFRKSPDQSFELAFNTEIYRQYDEYDSEHTEKKSIPFRQAVGFGQIVQWQEDKLQVILNELELSYSKDSIKKRLPLARNWLTKYNPSEMVALNETVNASFAETLNDAQVQQIRTLHDELLRRENPTVQELEKLVYSIPKSPDLDEAQLKKEQRAFFKNVYNLLIGRDAGPRLGTFLWALEKNKALPLLNITGK
;
A
#
# COMPACT_ATOMS: atom_id res chain seq x y z
N MET A 1 24.33 18.10 23.48
CA MET A 1 24.58 16.67 23.76
C MET A 1 23.69 15.91 22.80
N GLU A 2 24.29 15.27 21.80
CA GLU A 2 23.57 14.48 20.79
C GLU A 2 23.01 13.24 21.49
N TYR A 3 21.71 13.26 21.77
CA TYR A 3 21.04 12.24 22.57
C TYR A 3 20.35 11.18 21.71
N THR A 4 20.66 11.14 20.42
CA THR A 4 19.86 10.47 19.40
C THR A 4 20.79 9.67 18.48
N ASN A 5 20.51 8.37 18.31
CA ASN A 5 21.23 7.52 17.36
C ASN A 5 20.65 7.72 15.95
N ARG A 6 20.57 8.97 15.51
CA ARG A 6 20.05 9.33 14.18
C ARG A 6 21.13 9.08 13.14
N PHE A 7 20.79 8.28 12.16
CA PHE A 7 21.65 8.04 11.02
C PHE A 7 21.53 9.20 10.02
N ASP A 8 22.67 9.82 9.70
CA ASP A 8 22.72 10.90 8.71
C ASP A 8 22.91 10.33 7.30
N ILE A 9 21.79 10.18 6.58
CA ILE A 9 21.79 9.73 5.18
C ILE A 9 22.62 10.67 4.28
N SER A 10 22.70 11.97 4.60
CA SER A 10 23.42 12.94 3.76
C SER A 10 24.94 12.74 3.77
N SER A 11 25.44 11.98 4.74
CA SER A 11 26.87 11.63 4.85
C SER A 11 27.32 10.56 3.85
N ILE A 12 26.37 9.87 3.19
CA ILE A 12 26.65 8.77 2.25
C ILE A 12 27.25 9.31 0.94
N LYS A 13 28.36 8.71 0.49
CA LYS A 13 29.02 9.06 -0.77
C LYS A 13 28.42 8.30 -1.95
N ASN A 14 28.53 8.87 -3.16
CA ASN A 14 28.03 8.25 -4.38
C ASN A 14 28.56 6.82 -4.57
N LYS A 15 27.64 5.86 -4.78
CA LYS A 15 27.80 4.41 -5.04
C LYS A 15 27.67 3.45 -3.84
N GLU A 16 27.60 3.94 -2.60
CA GLU A 16 27.41 3.06 -1.45
C GLU A 16 25.91 2.87 -1.13
N SER A 17 25.52 1.64 -0.76
CA SER A 17 24.14 1.34 -0.35
C SER A 17 23.87 1.93 1.03
N TRP A 18 22.84 2.75 1.17
CA TRP A 18 22.46 3.36 2.45
C TRP A 18 22.17 2.31 3.52
N ALA A 19 21.56 1.18 3.14
CA ALA A 19 21.23 0.10 4.07
C ALA A 19 22.52 -0.61 4.55
N SER A 20 23.53 -0.72 3.69
CA SER A 20 24.83 -1.31 4.04
C SER A 20 25.57 -0.45 5.07
N ILE A 21 25.59 0.88 4.88
CA ILE A 21 26.22 1.80 5.84
C ILE A 21 25.44 1.85 7.16
N ALA A 22 24.10 1.81 7.10
CA ALA A 22 23.28 1.69 8.30
C ALA A 22 23.60 0.40 9.07
N ALA A 23 23.75 -0.72 8.36
CA ALA A 23 24.17 -1.99 8.96
C ALA A 23 25.56 -1.91 9.62
N ASP A 24 26.55 -1.26 8.97
CA ASP A 24 27.86 -1.03 9.59
C ASP A 24 27.75 -0.21 10.88
N THR A 25 26.96 0.87 10.85
CA THR A 25 26.71 1.72 12.03
C THR A 25 26.11 0.91 13.19
N ILE A 26 25.17 0.01 12.89
CA ILE A 26 24.52 -0.86 13.87
C ILE A 26 25.52 -1.87 14.45
N ILE A 27 26.35 -2.48 13.60
CA ILE A 27 27.37 -3.45 14.02
C ILE A 27 28.42 -2.78 14.92
N ASP A 28 28.88 -1.57 14.55
CA ASP A 28 29.86 -0.81 15.34
C ASP A 28 29.31 -0.40 16.71
N ALA A 29 28.02 -0.04 16.77
CA ALA A 29 27.34 0.29 18.02
C ALA A 29 27.08 -0.93 18.91
N HIS A 30 26.96 -2.12 18.32
CA HIS A 30 26.59 -3.37 19.00
C HIS A 30 27.39 -4.58 18.45
N PRO A 31 28.71 -4.65 18.70
CA PRO A 31 29.59 -5.64 18.06
C PRO A 31 29.34 -7.08 18.52
N ASP A 32 28.93 -7.26 19.77
CA ASP A 32 28.77 -8.55 20.45
C ASP A 32 27.33 -9.11 20.39
N THR A 33 26.49 -8.58 19.50
CA THR A 33 25.10 -9.01 19.35
C THR A 33 25.00 -10.35 18.60
N ASP A 34 24.37 -11.34 19.22
CA ASP A 34 24.10 -12.65 18.60
C ASP A 34 23.07 -12.56 17.47
N ILE A 35 21.97 -11.84 17.70
CA ILE A 35 20.88 -11.63 16.73
C ILE A 35 20.49 -10.15 16.72
N TYR A 36 20.73 -9.48 15.59
CA TYR A 36 20.33 -8.09 15.40
C TYR A 36 18.84 -8.01 15.09
N THR A 37 18.13 -7.13 15.80
CA THR A 37 16.69 -6.94 15.62
C THR A 37 16.42 -5.61 14.93
N THR A 38 15.87 -5.65 13.72
CA THR A 38 15.23 -4.51 13.07
C THR A 38 13.75 -4.53 13.41
N ALA A 39 13.13 -3.38 13.65
CA ALA A 39 11.72 -3.27 14.01
C ALA A 39 10.96 -2.31 13.10
N ALA A 40 9.65 -2.52 13.03
CA ALA A 40 8.65 -1.59 12.53
C ALA A 40 7.34 -1.82 13.31
N GLY A 41 6.37 -0.92 13.20
CA GLY A 41 5.12 -1.07 13.94
C GLY A 41 3.98 -0.19 13.47
N ILE A 42 2.76 -0.65 13.68
CA ILE A 42 1.56 0.13 13.38
C ILE A 42 0.39 -0.26 14.28
N SER A 43 -0.44 0.73 14.61
CA SER A 43 -1.78 0.50 15.17
C SER A 43 -2.77 0.13 14.05
N PRO A 44 -3.42 -1.05 14.09
CA PRO A 44 -4.41 -1.48 13.08
C PRO A 44 -5.77 -0.78 13.31
N SER A 45 -5.75 0.56 13.29
CA SER A 45 -6.92 1.40 13.56
C SER A 45 -7.82 1.63 12.34
N GLY A 46 -7.47 1.03 11.21
CA GLY A 46 -8.13 1.11 9.90
C GLY A 46 -7.20 0.50 8.85
N VAL A 47 -7.49 0.72 7.57
CA VAL A 47 -6.68 0.17 6.46
C VAL A 47 -5.21 0.56 6.61
N VAL A 48 -4.34 -0.44 6.72
CA VAL A 48 -2.88 -0.27 6.71
C VAL A 48 -2.46 0.05 5.28
N HIS A 49 -2.14 1.31 5.02
CA HIS A 49 -1.90 1.77 3.65
C HIS A 49 -0.44 1.58 3.24
N PHE A 50 -0.17 1.68 1.93
CA PHE A 50 1.18 1.50 1.39
C PHE A 50 2.24 2.50 1.94
N GLY A 51 1.80 3.62 2.53
CA GLY A 51 2.72 4.55 3.20
C GLY A 51 3.37 3.90 4.42
N ASN A 52 2.63 3.06 5.15
CA ASN A 52 3.15 2.27 6.25
C ASN A 52 4.07 1.14 5.76
N PHE A 53 3.87 0.65 4.54
CA PHE A 53 4.76 -0.34 3.95
C PHE A 53 6.20 0.18 3.82
N ARG A 54 6.41 1.49 3.68
CA ARG A 54 7.76 2.07 3.68
C ARG A 54 8.52 1.86 5.00
N ASP A 55 7.82 1.82 6.12
CA ASP A 55 8.40 1.54 7.43
C ASP A 55 9.03 0.14 7.44
N ILE A 56 8.24 -0.85 7.02
CA ILE A 56 8.70 -2.24 6.87
C ILE A 56 9.84 -2.36 5.89
N VAL A 57 9.70 -1.79 4.69
CA VAL A 57 10.73 -1.94 3.65
C VAL A 57 12.06 -1.38 4.13
N THR A 58 12.04 -0.25 4.84
CA THR A 58 13.26 0.35 5.37
C THR A 58 13.92 -0.57 6.40
N ALA A 59 13.14 -1.13 7.34
CA ALA A 59 13.63 -2.10 8.31
C ALA A 59 14.14 -3.41 7.66
N HIS A 60 13.40 -3.92 6.69
CA HIS A 60 13.74 -5.12 5.92
C HIS A 60 15.07 -4.96 5.17
N LEU A 61 15.29 -3.84 4.49
CA LEU A 61 16.53 -3.60 3.74
C LEU A 61 17.75 -3.53 4.65
N VAL A 62 17.62 -2.95 5.84
CA VAL A 62 18.69 -2.97 6.85
C VAL A 62 18.93 -4.39 7.38
N ARG A 63 17.88 -5.18 7.60
CA ARG A 63 18.02 -6.60 7.97
C ARG A 63 18.78 -7.39 6.90
N GLU A 64 18.42 -7.23 5.63
CA GLU A 64 19.11 -7.92 4.53
C GLU A 64 20.58 -7.47 4.45
N ALA A 65 20.87 -6.18 4.62
CA ALA A 65 22.24 -5.69 4.67
C ALA A 65 23.06 -6.26 5.84
N LEU A 66 22.46 -6.46 7.01
CA LEU A 66 23.09 -7.16 8.15
C LEU A 66 23.38 -8.63 7.79
N LYS A 67 22.45 -9.32 7.14
CA LYS A 67 22.62 -10.72 6.68
C LYS A 67 23.72 -10.84 5.62
N GLU A 68 23.78 -9.91 4.66
CA GLU A 68 24.84 -9.85 3.64
C GLU A 68 26.23 -9.67 4.25
N LYS A 69 26.33 -9.02 5.42
CA LYS A 69 27.55 -8.89 6.22
C LYS A 69 27.84 -10.09 7.14
N GLY A 70 27.09 -11.19 7.00
CA GLY A 70 27.28 -12.41 7.76
C GLY A 70 26.75 -12.37 9.19
N LYS A 71 25.90 -11.39 9.54
CA LYS A 71 25.26 -11.31 10.86
C LYS A 71 23.90 -12.01 10.85
N SER A 72 23.53 -12.62 11.97
CA SER A 72 22.17 -13.12 12.20
C SER A 72 21.25 -11.93 12.46
N ALA A 73 20.17 -11.78 11.70
CA ALA A 73 19.24 -10.67 11.86
C ALA A 73 17.78 -11.08 11.64
N ARG A 74 16.89 -10.48 12.45
CA ARG A 74 15.43 -10.67 12.42
C ARG A 74 14.70 -9.35 12.21
N LEU A 75 13.49 -9.43 11.64
CA LEU A 75 12.57 -8.30 11.50
C LEU A 75 11.34 -8.56 12.35
N ILE A 76 11.14 -7.75 13.39
CA ILE A 76 9.92 -7.78 14.18
C ILE A 76 8.93 -6.72 13.66
N PHE A 77 7.64 -7.03 13.76
CA PHE A 77 6.58 -6.07 13.46
C PHE A 77 5.58 -6.00 14.60
N SER A 78 5.50 -4.86 15.27
CA SER A 78 4.55 -4.65 16.35
C SER A 78 3.19 -4.24 15.82
N TRP A 79 2.20 -5.09 16.08
CA TRP A 79 0.80 -4.70 15.98
C TRP A 79 0.38 -4.02 17.28
N ASP A 80 0.26 -2.69 17.26
CA ASP A 80 -0.23 -1.90 18.39
C ASP A 80 -1.76 -2.02 18.54
N ASN A 81 -2.26 -3.26 18.52
CA ASN A 81 -3.68 -3.60 18.62
C ASN A 81 -4.25 -3.45 20.04
N PHE A 82 -3.40 -3.20 21.03
CA PHE A 82 -3.82 -2.77 22.36
C PHE A 82 -4.03 -1.25 22.45
N ASP A 83 -3.75 -0.48 21.40
CA ASP A 83 -4.07 0.94 21.40
C ASP A 83 -5.58 1.18 21.49
N ARG A 84 -5.95 2.31 22.09
CA ARG A 84 -7.35 2.74 22.15
C ARG A 84 -7.89 3.10 20.77
N TYR A 85 -9.14 2.76 20.54
CA TYR A 85 -9.91 3.24 19.40
C TYR A 85 -10.34 4.69 19.60
N ARG A 86 -9.78 5.59 18.78
CA ARG A 86 -9.91 7.05 19.01
C ARG A 86 -11.11 7.68 18.29
N LYS A 87 -11.51 7.13 17.16
CA LYS A 87 -12.56 7.63 16.28
C LYS A 87 -12.99 6.54 15.32
N VAL A 88 -14.18 6.68 14.73
CA VAL A 88 -14.64 5.83 13.64
C VAL A 88 -13.97 6.27 12.32
N PRO A 89 -13.22 5.40 11.62
CA PRO A 89 -12.67 5.75 10.32
C PRO A 89 -13.73 5.63 9.23
N SER A 90 -13.44 6.26 8.08
CA SER A 90 -14.29 6.14 6.90
C SER A 90 -14.36 4.69 6.42
N GLY A 91 -15.56 4.23 6.05
CA GLY A 91 -15.83 2.84 5.65
C GLY A 91 -16.31 1.94 6.80
N VAL A 92 -16.19 2.38 8.06
CA VAL A 92 -16.72 1.67 9.22
C VAL A 92 -18.08 2.27 9.63
N PRO A 93 -19.10 1.47 9.99
CA PRO A 93 -20.41 1.98 10.39
C PRO A 93 -20.35 2.92 11.62
N GLU A 94 -21.14 4.00 11.61
CA GLU A 94 -21.19 5.02 12.68
C GLU A 94 -21.50 4.44 14.07
N LEU A 95 -22.23 3.31 14.13
CA LEU A 95 -22.55 2.60 15.38
C LEU A 95 -21.29 2.19 16.16
N PHE A 96 -20.15 2.01 15.49
CA PHE A 96 -18.86 1.72 16.14
C PHE A 96 -18.35 2.85 17.03
N SER A 97 -18.96 4.03 17.00
CA SER A 97 -18.68 5.12 17.95
C SER A 97 -18.87 4.67 19.41
N GLU A 98 -19.73 3.68 19.68
CA GLU A 98 -19.92 3.11 21.02
C GLU A 98 -18.66 2.44 21.60
N HIS A 99 -17.74 2.02 20.72
CA HIS A 99 -16.50 1.34 21.07
C HIS A 99 -15.31 2.29 21.29
N ILE A 100 -15.48 3.60 21.09
CA ILE A 100 -14.42 4.60 21.33
C ILE A 100 -13.88 4.45 22.76
N GLY A 101 -12.55 4.39 22.87
CA GLY A 101 -11.82 4.16 24.11
C GLY A 101 -11.46 2.70 24.40
N LYS A 102 -12.07 1.72 23.72
CA LYS A 102 -11.69 0.30 23.86
C LYS A 102 -10.37 -0.02 23.14
N PRO A 103 -9.61 -1.05 23.54
CA PRO A 103 -8.49 -1.56 22.75
C PRO A 103 -8.97 -2.06 21.37
N LEU A 104 -8.19 -1.82 20.30
CA LEU A 104 -8.56 -2.24 18.94
C LEU A 104 -8.86 -3.75 18.83
N SER A 105 -8.12 -4.57 19.59
CA SER A 105 -8.31 -6.03 19.64
C SER A 105 -9.57 -6.49 20.38
N LYS A 106 -10.25 -5.61 21.13
CA LYS A 106 -11.47 -5.93 21.89
C LYS A 106 -12.73 -5.34 21.26
N ILE A 107 -12.63 -4.89 20.01
CA ILE A 107 -13.73 -4.38 19.19
C ILE A 107 -14.13 -5.48 18.20
N PRO A 108 -15.43 -5.72 17.97
CA PRO A 108 -15.88 -6.71 16.99
C PRO A 108 -15.43 -6.36 15.56
N ASP A 109 -15.33 -7.36 14.70
CA ASP A 109 -15.09 -7.17 13.27
C ASP A 109 -16.18 -6.26 12.66
N PRO A 110 -15.82 -5.17 11.94
CA PRO A 110 -16.80 -4.28 11.30
C PRO A 110 -17.68 -4.95 10.24
N VAL A 111 -17.24 -6.08 9.68
CA VAL A 111 -18.02 -6.88 8.70
C VAL A 111 -18.70 -8.09 9.37
N GLY A 112 -18.38 -8.35 10.64
CA GLY A 112 -19.06 -9.28 11.54
C GLY A 112 -18.93 -10.76 11.21
N SER A 113 -18.15 -11.16 10.21
CA SER A 113 -18.19 -12.55 9.70
C SER A 113 -16.87 -13.11 9.19
N CYS A 114 -15.79 -12.32 9.08
CA CYS A 114 -14.53 -12.80 8.50
C CYS A 114 -13.37 -12.87 9.52
N HIS A 115 -13.39 -12.09 10.60
CA HIS A 115 -12.31 -12.08 11.59
C HIS A 115 -12.82 -12.03 13.04
N THR A 116 -11.95 -12.30 14.01
CA THR A 116 -12.32 -12.31 15.43
C THR A 116 -12.46 -10.91 16.04
N SER A 117 -11.76 -9.92 15.47
CA SER A 117 -11.76 -8.55 15.97
C SER A 117 -11.56 -7.51 14.86
N TYR A 118 -11.86 -6.26 15.20
CA TYR A 118 -11.56 -5.08 14.39
C TYR A 118 -10.07 -5.01 14.02
N ALA A 119 -9.18 -5.26 14.97
CA ALA A 119 -7.74 -5.24 14.71
C ALA A 119 -7.37 -6.29 13.65
N GLU A 120 -7.82 -7.53 13.81
CA GLU A 120 -7.51 -8.62 12.90
C GLU A 120 -8.02 -8.36 11.48
N HIS A 121 -9.23 -7.77 11.35
CA HIS A 121 -9.79 -7.36 10.06
C HIS A 121 -8.83 -6.47 9.26
N PHE A 122 -8.20 -5.49 9.91
CA PHE A 122 -7.27 -4.58 9.23
C PHE A 122 -5.83 -5.09 9.16
N GLN A 123 -5.47 -6.10 9.95
CA GLN A 123 -4.17 -6.75 9.90
C GLN A 123 -4.07 -7.73 8.72
N ALA A 124 -5.12 -8.53 8.48
CA ALA A 124 -5.07 -9.65 7.55
C ALA A 124 -4.63 -9.27 6.12
N PRO A 125 -5.15 -8.19 5.48
CA PRO A 125 -4.71 -7.81 4.14
C PRO A 125 -3.22 -7.45 4.09
N PHE A 126 -2.70 -6.87 5.16
CA PHE A 126 -1.30 -6.49 5.25
C PHE A 126 -0.39 -7.72 5.40
N VAL A 127 -0.78 -8.68 6.23
CA VAL A 127 -0.05 -9.96 6.39
C VAL A 127 0.01 -10.71 5.06
N GLU A 128 -1.12 -10.85 4.37
CA GLU A 128 -1.17 -11.50 3.04
C GLU A 128 -0.26 -10.78 2.03
N ALA A 129 -0.23 -9.44 2.06
CA ALA A 129 0.67 -8.69 1.19
C ALA A 129 2.14 -8.98 1.48
N MET A 130 2.55 -9.10 2.75
CA MET A 130 3.94 -9.38 3.12
C MET A 130 4.36 -10.79 2.69
N GLU A 131 3.46 -11.77 2.78
CA GLU A 131 3.68 -13.13 2.27
C GLU A 131 3.87 -13.14 0.75
N LYS A 132 3.01 -12.45 -0.01
CA LYS A 132 3.16 -12.30 -1.47
C LYS A 132 4.43 -11.55 -1.86
N LEU A 133 4.84 -10.60 -1.02
CA LEU A 133 6.11 -9.89 -1.13
C LEU A 133 7.29 -10.67 -0.53
N GLY A 134 7.11 -11.91 -0.07
CA GLY A 134 8.20 -12.74 0.44
C GLY A 134 9.03 -12.07 1.55
N ILE A 135 8.41 -11.16 2.31
CA ILE A 135 9.07 -10.47 3.43
C ILE A 135 8.73 -11.26 4.68
N GLU A 136 9.70 -12.03 5.16
CA GLU A 136 9.59 -12.75 6.43
C GLU A 136 9.54 -11.77 7.62
N ILE A 137 8.54 -11.90 8.49
CA ILE A 137 8.31 -11.01 9.62
C ILE A 137 7.93 -11.82 10.86
N GLU A 138 8.52 -11.45 12.00
CA GLU A 138 8.08 -11.89 13.31
C GLU A 138 7.04 -10.91 13.88
N TYR A 139 5.76 -11.24 13.74
CA TYR A 139 4.68 -10.41 14.28
C TYR A 139 4.64 -10.45 15.82
N ARG A 140 4.39 -9.29 16.44
CA ARG A 140 4.18 -9.13 17.88
C ARG A 140 2.78 -8.56 18.12
N ASN A 141 1.93 -9.36 18.77
CA ASN A 141 0.61 -8.94 19.19
C ASN A 141 0.72 -8.20 20.53
N GLN A 142 0.56 -6.87 20.52
CA GLN A 142 0.76 -6.09 21.74
C GLN A 142 -0.32 -6.36 22.79
N THR A 143 -1.55 -6.71 22.40
CA THR A 143 -2.58 -7.13 23.36
C THR A 143 -2.16 -8.39 24.10
N GLU A 144 -1.72 -9.43 23.39
CA GLU A 144 -1.29 -10.69 24.03
C GLU A 144 -0.08 -10.49 24.94
N LEU A 145 0.90 -9.67 24.52
CA LEU A 145 2.07 -9.36 25.35
C LEU A 145 1.66 -8.61 26.63
N HIS A 146 0.79 -7.61 26.54
CA HIS A 146 0.28 -6.94 27.73
C HIS A 146 -0.50 -7.89 28.64
N GLU A 147 -1.45 -8.66 28.08
CA GLU A 147 -2.30 -9.58 28.85
C GLU A 147 -1.55 -10.76 29.46
N SER A 148 -0.37 -11.11 28.94
CA SER A 148 0.51 -12.13 29.52
C SER A 148 1.35 -11.66 30.71
N GLY A 149 1.37 -10.35 30.97
CA GLY A 149 2.17 -9.76 32.05
C GLY A 149 3.66 -9.61 31.77
N VAL A 150 4.16 -9.93 30.56
CA VAL A 150 5.60 -9.84 30.26
C VAL A 150 6.18 -8.42 30.35
N TYR A 151 5.31 -7.40 30.32
CA TYR A 151 5.69 -6.00 30.46
C TYR A 151 5.53 -5.44 31.88
N ASP A 152 4.96 -6.19 32.82
CA ASP A 152 4.57 -5.70 34.14
C ASP A 152 5.73 -5.05 34.90
N ASP A 153 6.89 -5.71 34.95
CA ASP A 153 8.09 -5.18 35.60
C ASP A 153 8.50 -3.81 35.04
N ALA A 154 8.44 -3.66 33.72
CA ALA A 154 8.77 -2.40 33.06
C ALA A 154 7.69 -1.32 33.28
N ILE A 155 6.42 -1.71 33.32
CA ILE A 155 5.30 -0.82 33.65
C ILE A 155 5.45 -0.29 35.09
N PHE A 156 5.73 -1.17 36.06
CA PHE A 156 5.93 -0.79 37.46
C PHE A 156 7.16 0.08 37.64
N HIS A 157 8.26 -0.24 36.96
CA HIS A 157 9.44 0.61 36.95
C HIS A 157 9.14 2.01 36.41
N ALA A 158 8.41 2.12 35.29
CA ALA A 158 7.99 3.40 34.74
C ALA A 158 7.05 4.18 35.68
N LEU A 159 6.16 3.50 36.40
CA LEU A 159 5.29 4.12 37.41
C LEU A 159 6.09 4.68 38.59
N LYS A 160 7.08 3.94 39.09
CA LYS A 160 8.01 4.41 40.14
C LYS A 160 8.81 5.63 39.66
N GLU A 161 9.22 5.64 38.40
CA GLU A 161 9.94 6.74 37.76
C GLU A 161 9.04 7.82 37.13
N ARG A 162 7.72 7.82 37.38
CA ARG A 162 6.75 8.68 36.68
C ARG A 162 7.12 10.16 36.68
N LYS A 163 7.68 10.65 37.79
CA LYS A 163 8.10 12.05 37.95
C LYS A 163 9.28 12.40 37.06
N LYS A 164 10.24 11.48 36.92
CA LYS A 164 11.40 11.63 36.02
C LYS A 164 10.96 11.59 34.56
N ILE A 165 10.05 10.68 34.22
CA ILE A 165 9.43 10.64 32.87
C ILE A 165 8.72 11.96 32.57
N ALA A 166 7.95 12.51 33.52
CA ALA A 166 7.28 13.80 33.35
C ALA A 166 8.26 14.94 33.08
N ASP A 167 9.37 15.01 33.83
CA ASP A 167 10.44 15.99 33.61
C ASP A 167 11.03 15.87 32.19
N ILE A 168 11.32 14.64 31.74
CA ILE A 168 11.81 14.38 30.39
C ILE A 168 10.80 14.90 29.36
N LEU A 169 9.51 14.55 29.48
CA LEU A 169 8.49 15.00 28.52
C LEU A 169 8.32 16.52 28.49
N LEU A 170 8.37 17.17 29.65
CA LEU A 170 8.32 18.63 29.77
C LEU A 170 9.54 19.30 29.14
N SER A 171 10.71 18.65 29.14
CA SER A 171 11.93 19.20 28.53
C SER A 171 11.84 19.33 27.01
N PHE A 172 11.03 18.47 26.37
CA PHE A 172 10.73 18.51 24.93
C PHE A 172 9.59 19.45 24.55
N MET A 173 8.93 20.09 25.52
CA MET A 173 7.87 21.06 25.26
C MET A 173 8.42 22.49 25.35
N THR A 174 8.16 23.31 24.34
CA THR A 174 8.49 24.75 24.39
C THR A 174 7.63 25.48 25.42
N ASP A 175 8.13 26.58 25.97
CA ASP A 175 7.35 27.39 26.93
C ASP A 175 6.05 27.92 26.33
N LYS A 176 6.07 28.25 25.03
CA LYS A 176 4.86 28.57 24.26
C LYS A 176 3.85 27.41 24.29
N ALA A 177 4.30 26.20 23.98
CA ALA A 177 3.42 25.02 23.97
C ALA A 177 2.88 24.68 25.37
N LYS A 178 3.68 24.90 26.43
CA LYS A 178 3.23 24.76 27.82
C LYS A 178 2.16 25.79 28.17
N GLY A 179 2.37 27.05 27.79
CA GLY A 179 1.43 28.15 28.01
C GLY A 179 0.09 27.93 27.29
N GLU A 180 0.12 27.56 26.01
CA GLU A 180 -1.10 27.28 25.21
C GLU A 180 -1.92 26.12 25.77
N LYS A 181 -1.26 25.11 26.36
CA LYS A 181 -1.91 23.96 27.00
C LYS A 181 -2.25 24.18 28.48
N GLY A 182 -1.95 25.36 29.03
CA GLY A 182 -2.17 25.65 30.46
C GLY A 182 -1.40 24.73 31.40
N ILE A 183 -0.23 24.22 30.98
CA ILE A 183 0.54 23.24 31.75
C ILE A 183 1.36 23.95 32.82
N ASN A 184 0.96 23.80 34.08
CA ASN A 184 1.84 24.07 35.22
C ASN A 184 2.78 22.86 35.39
N SER A 185 4.10 23.09 35.26
CA SER A 185 5.09 21.99 35.24
C SER A 185 5.12 21.18 36.54
N ASN A 186 5.02 21.84 37.70
CA ASN A 186 5.03 21.15 39.00
C ASN A 186 3.75 20.34 39.20
N GLU A 187 2.60 20.90 38.86
CA GLU A 187 1.31 20.21 38.96
C GLU A 187 1.25 19.01 37.99
N TYR A 188 1.72 19.20 36.76
CA TYR A 188 1.82 18.15 35.76
C TYR A 188 2.64 16.97 36.29
N LYS A 189 3.84 17.25 36.82
CA LYS A 189 4.73 16.24 37.39
C LYS A 189 4.07 15.43 38.52
N GLU A 190 3.39 16.11 39.45
CA GLU A 190 2.74 15.43 40.58
C GLU A 190 1.56 14.56 40.15
N LYS A 191 0.82 14.97 39.11
CA LYS A 191 -0.38 14.26 38.62
C LYS A 191 -0.11 13.28 37.47
N TYR A 192 1.09 13.29 36.89
CA TYR A 192 1.41 12.49 35.72
C TYR A 192 1.57 11.01 36.07
N TYR A 193 0.83 10.16 35.36
CA TYR A 193 1.03 8.71 35.35
C TYR A 193 1.32 8.29 33.91
N PRO A 194 2.38 7.52 33.64
CA PRO A 194 2.76 7.11 32.29
C PRO A 194 1.91 5.95 31.76
N ILE A 195 0.72 5.71 32.30
CA ILE A 195 -0.16 4.61 31.88
C ILE A 195 -1.57 5.14 31.55
N ALA A 196 -2.27 4.40 30.69
CA ALA A 196 -3.72 4.40 30.57
C ALA A 196 -4.27 3.09 31.16
N VAL A 197 -5.43 3.16 31.83
CA VAL A 197 -6.09 1.99 32.44
C VAL A 197 -7.42 1.76 31.75
N TYR A 198 -7.66 0.56 31.24
CA TYR A 198 -8.96 0.15 30.70
C TYR A 198 -9.91 -0.20 31.83
N SER A 199 -11.01 0.54 31.95
CA SER A 199 -12.02 0.36 33.00
C SER A 199 -12.64 -1.05 32.96
N ARG A 200 -12.69 -1.76 34.09
CA ARG A 200 -13.41 -3.04 34.20
C ARG A 200 -14.92 -2.89 33.99
N PHE A 201 -15.47 -1.67 34.13
CA PHE A 201 -16.90 -1.41 33.93
C PHE A 201 -17.28 -1.22 32.45
N THR A 202 -16.42 -0.62 31.64
CA THR A 202 -16.75 -0.23 30.25
C THR A 202 -15.80 -0.80 29.20
N GLY A 203 -14.64 -1.33 29.62
CA GLY A 203 -13.55 -1.76 28.75
C GLY A 203 -12.82 -0.61 28.05
N LYS A 204 -13.05 0.65 28.47
CA LYS A 204 -12.51 1.86 27.82
C LYS A 204 -11.45 2.54 28.67
N ASP A 205 -10.50 3.22 28.03
CA ASP A 205 -9.44 4.00 28.68
C ASP A 205 -9.87 5.41 29.12
N ILE A 206 -11.19 5.65 29.20
CA ILE A 206 -11.77 6.92 29.67
C ILE A 206 -11.77 6.92 31.20
N THR A 207 -10.56 6.94 31.76
CA THR A 207 -10.28 6.79 33.19
C THR A 207 -9.41 7.92 33.71
N LYS A 208 -9.45 8.12 35.03
CA LYS A 208 -8.53 9.02 35.75
C LYS A 208 -7.94 8.28 36.93
N ILE A 209 -6.62 8.23 37.00
CA ILE A 209 -5.91 7.65 38.15
C ILE A 209 -6.04 8.60 39.35
N LEU A 210 -6.48 8.06 40.48
CA LEU A 210 -6.68 8.78 41.75
C LEU A 210 -5.54 8.49 42.72
N HIS A 211 -5.14 7.22 42.83
CA HIS A 211 -4.12 6.78 43.76
C HIS A 211 -3.28 5.65 43.16
N TYR A 212 -2.00 5.62 43.52
CA TYR A 212 -1.05 4.56 43.24
C TYR A 212 -0.32 4.25 44.55
N ASP A 213 -0.28 2.98 44.93
CA ASP A 213 0.31 2.52 46.19
C ASP A 213 1.84 2.57 46.23
N GLY A 214 2.49 2.79 45.08
CA GLY A 214 3.94 2.76 44.95
C GLY A 214 4.50 1.39 44.54
N ASP A 215 3.63 0.39 44.30
CA ASP A 215 4.02 -0.93 43.86
C ASP A 215 3.15 -1.42 42.68
N THR A 216 2.07 -2.17 42.93
CA THR A 216 1.25 -2.79 41.86
C THR A 216 -0.18 -2.27 41.79
N SER A 217 -0.69 -1.63 42.84
CA SER A 217 -2.12 -1.27 42.93
C SER A 217 -2.41 0.15 42.50
N VAL A 218 -3.43 0.31 41.66
CA VAL A 218 -3.93 1.61 41.20
C VAL A 218 -5.42 1.74 41.47
N THR A 219 -5.83 2.86 42.06
CA THR A 219 -7.24 3.26 42.13
C THR A 219 -7.54 4.24 41.01
N TYR A 220 -8.53 3.94 40.18
CA TYR A 220 -8.98 4.81 39.09
C TYR A 220 -10.48 5.12 39.17
N LEU A 221 -10.86 6.29 38.67
CA LEU A 221 -12.23 6.68 38.39
C LEU A 221 -12.57 6.36 36.94
N CYS A 222 -13.62 5.58 36.70
CA CYS A 222 -14.24 5.45 35.38
C CYS A 222 -15.10 6.69 35.12
N VAL A 223 -14.67 7.55 34.20
CA VAL A 223 -15.31 8.85 33.98
C VAL A 223 -16.73 8.70 33.43
N GLU A 224 -16.97 7.71 32.57
CA GLU A 224 -18.29 7.46 31.98
C GLU A 224 -19.33 7.01 33.01
N THR A 225 -18.92 6.19 34.00
CA THR A 225 -19.85 5.62 34.98
C THR A 225 -19.86 6.36 36.32
N GLY A 226 -18.85 7.21 36.58
CA GLY A 226 -18.64 7.87 37.86
C GLY A 226 -18.19 6.95 38.99
N LYS A 227 -17.87 5.67 38.70
CA LYS A 227 -17.48 4.67 39.69
C LYS A 227 -15.96 4.58 39.84
N GLU A 228 -15.50 4.38 41.07
CA GLU A 228 -14.10 4.09 41.38
C GLU A 228 -13.87 2.58 41.46
N ASP A 229 -12.67 2.14 41.09
CA ASP A 229 -12.23 0.75 41.21
C ASP A 229 -10.74 0.72 41.59
N THR A 230 -10.34 -0.29 42.36
CA THR A 230 -8.94 -0.52 42.74
C THR A 230 -8.49 -1.85 42.18
N VAL A 231 -7.37 -1.81 41.45
CA VAL A 231 -6.90 -2.92 40.62
C VAL A 231 -5.46 -3.23 40.93
N ASP A 232 -5.10 -4.51 40.85
CA ASP A 232 -3.74 -4.99 41.00
C ASP A 232 -3.19 -5.27 39.60
N LEU A 233 -2.35 -4.37 39.12
CA LEU A 233 -1.89 -4.39 37.74
C LEU A 233 -1.10 -5.66 37.38
N SER A 234 -0.54 -6.36 38.38
CA SER A 234 0.17 -7.64 38.20
C SER A 234 -0.75 -8.85 37.96
N LYS A 235 -2.06 -8.66 38.13
CA LYS A 235 -3.09 -9.70 37.96
C LYS A 235 -4.09 -9.33 36.90
N ASP A 236 -4.46 -8.06 36.84
CA ASP A 236 -5.49 -7.57 35.94
C ASP A 236 -4.97 -7.34 34.52
N HIS A 237 -3.70 -6.95 34.35
CA HIS A 237 -3.06 -6.64 33.06
C HIS A 237 -3.85 -5.65 32.16
N ILE A 238 -4.59 -4.72 32.79
CA ILE A 238 -5.46 -3.74 32.12
C ILE A 238 -4.80 -2.36 31.91
N ALA A 239 -3.51 -2.24 32.19
CA ALA A 239 -2.75 -1.00 32.03
C ALA A 239 -1.85 -1.07 30.79
N LYS A 240 -1.77 0.06 30.08
CA LYS A 240 -0.87 0.26 28.94
C LYS A 240 -0.01 1.48 29.18
N LEU A 241 1.29 1.42 28.93
CA LEU A 241 2.13 2.61 28.93
C LEU A 241 1.68 3.60 27.84
N ALA A 242 1.83 4.89 28.14
CA ALA A 242 1.71 5.95 27.16
C ALA A 242 2.77 5.75 26.06
N TRP A 243 2.43 6.11 24.81
CA TRP A 243 3.22 5.82 23.60
C TRP A 243 4.75 6.00 23.73
N LYS A 244 5.22 7.12 24.29
CA LYS A 244 6.67 7.40 24.37
C LYS A 244 7.41 6.44 25.32
N PRO A 245 6.98 6.29 26.60
CA PRO A 245 7.50 5.22 27.47
C PRO A 245 7.28 3.80 26.96
N ASP A 246 6.15 3.53 26.32
CA ASP A 246 5.80 2.23 25.75
C ASP A 246 6.80 1.81 24.65
N TRP A 247 7.07 2.72 23.70
CA TRP A 247 8.03 2.48 22.64
C TRP A 247 9.45 2.28 23.19
N ALA A 248 9.84 3.11 24.16
CA ALA A 248 11.11 3.02 24.86
C ALA A 248 11.33 1.68 25.60
N MET A 249 10.27 1.18 26.26
CA MET A 249 10.26 -0.13 26.90
C MET A 249 10.43 -1.24 25.86
N ARG A 250 9.66 -1.19 24.76
CA ARG A 250 9.69 -2.23 23.72
C ARG A 250 11.06 -2.36 23.06
N TRP A 251 11.77 -1.25 22.84
CA TRP A 251 13.15 -1.31 22.35
C TRP A 251 14.06 -2.16 23.23
N LYS A 252 13.93 -2.03 24.56
CA LYS A 252 14.69 -2.83 25.51
C LYS A 252 14.21 -4.29 25.52
N TYR A 253 12.90 -4.51 25.64
CA TYR A 253 12.33 -5.85 25.78
C TYR A 253 12.60 -6.72 24.55
N GLU A 254 12.42 -6.18 23.35
CA GLU A 254 12.63 -6.90 22.09
C GLU A 254 14.08 -6.84 21.57
N ASN A 255 14.97 -6.17 22.31
CA ASN A 255 16.38 -5.98 21.95
C ASN A 255 16.53 -5.35 20.54
N VAL A 256 15.86 -4.21 20.31
CA VAL A 256 15.82 -3.50 19.02
C VAL A 256 17.11 -2.73 18.81
N HIS A 257 17.69 -2.89 17.61
CA HIS A 257 18.95 -2.24 17.20
C HIS A 257 18.73 -1.20 16.10
N PHE A 258 17.67 -1.37 15.30
CA PHE A 258 17.28 -0.44 14.25
C PHE A 258 15.77 -0.34 14.16
N GLU A 259 15.25 0.88 14.07
CA GLU A 259 13.84 1.13 13.77
C GLU A 259 13.71 2.43 12.98
N PRO A 260 13.12 2.42 11.78
CA PRO A 260 12.87 3.63 11.04
C PRO A 260 11.61 4.35 11.56
N GLY A 261 11.31 5.53 11.02
CA GLY A 261 10.06 6.20 11.34
C GLY A 261 9.73 7.34 10.39
N GLY A 262 8.42 7.61 10.27
CA GLY A 262 7.94 8.74 9.49
C GLY A 262 8.28 10.09 10.13
N HIS A 263 8.11 11.16 9.35
CA HIS A 263 8.43 12.54 9.76
C HIS A 263 7.79 12.94 11.11
N ASP A 264 6.57 12.50 11.40
CA ASP A 264 5.86 12.82 12.65
C ASP A 264 6.60 12.33 13.90
N HIS A 265 7.31 11.20 13.80
CA HIS A 265 8.14 10.67 14.88
C HIS A 265 9.57 11.20 14.84
N ALA A 266 10.07 11.48 13.63
CA ALA A 266 11.43 11.93 13.37
C ALA A 266 11.66 13.43 13.57
N SER A 267 10.62 14.27 13.65
CA SER A 267 10.76 15.71 13.87
C SER A 267 11.61 16.04 15.12
N PRO A 268 12.35 17.15 15.16
CA PRO A 268 13.14 17.54 16.34
C PRO A 268 12.25 17.70 17.57
N GLY A 269 12.60 17.01 18.66
CA GLY A 269 11.79 16.91 19.87
C GLY A 269 10.53 16.04 19.72
N GLY A 270 10.44 15.30 18.62
CA GLY A 270 9.38 14.36 18.30
C GLY A 270 9.38 13.13 19.20
N SER A 271 8.70 12.07 18.74
CA SER A 271 8.56 10.85 19.55
C SER A 271 9.89 10.15 19.74
N TYR A 272 10.73 10.06 18.70
CA TYR A 272 12.01 9.34 18.77
C TYR A 272 12.97 9.96 19.79
N ASP A 273 13.12 11.29 19.78
CA ASP A 273 14.04 11.97 20.70
C ASP A 273 13.61 11.79 22.16
N ALA A 274 12.30 11.95 22.42
CA ALA A 274 11.76 11.78 23.77
C ALA A 274 11.88 10.33 24.25
N SER A 275 11.53 9.36 23.41
CA SER A 275 11.67 7.94 23.72
C SER A 275 13.14 7.54 23.90
N SER A 276 14.08 8.10 23.12
CA SER A 276 15.52 7.82 23.26
C SER A 276 16.06 8.23 24.63
N VAL A 277 15.66 9.40 25.12
CA VAL A 277 16.02 9.84 26.49
C VAL A 277 15.36 8.94 27.54
N ILE A 278 14.09 8.55 27.36
CA ILE A 278 13.42 7.63 28.28
C ILE A 278 14.12 6.27 28.32
N THR A 279 14.46 5.69 27.17
CA THR A 279 15.16 4.39 27.08
C THR A 279 16.47 4.39 27.85
N ARG A 280 17.27 5.45 27.71
CA ARG A 280 18.53 5.59 28.45
C ARG A 280 18.30 5.87 29.93
N GLU A 281 17.55 6.91 30.26
CA GLU A 281 17.46 7.44 31.62
C GLU A 281 16.57 6.62 32.55
N ILE A 282 15.57 5.91 31.99
CA ILE A 282 14.59 5.12 32.74
C ILE A 282 14.93 3.65 32.61
N PHE A 283 15.11 3.16 31.38
CA PHE A 283 15.26 1.72 31.13
C PHE A 283 16.72 1.25 31.07
N ASN A 284 17.70 2.16 31.16
CA ASN A 284 19.14 1.86 31.08
C ASN A 284 19.50 1.01 29.86
N TYR A 285 18.98 1.42 28.69
CA TYR A 285 19.21 0.76 27.41
C TYR A 285 19.59 1.80 26.35
N VAL A 286 20.27 1.36 25.30
CA VAL A 286 20.69 2.23 24.19
C VAL A 286 19.56 2.30 23.18
N ALA A 287 19.16 3.50 22.77
CA ALA A 287 18.12 3.66 21.75
C ALA A 287 18.60 3.09 20.39
N PRO A 288 17.71 2.48 19.60
CA PRO A 288 18.09 1.92 18.31
C PRO A 288 18.54 3.00 17.34
N VAL A 289 19.37 2.60 16.36
CA VAL A 289 19.70 3.44 15.22
C VAL A 289 18.41 3.77 14.47
N PHE A 290 18.23 5.04 14.13
CA PHE A 290 16.99 5.56 13.57
C PHE A 290 17.21 6.28 12.24
N ILE A 291 16.34 5.97 11.28
CA ILE A 291 16.28 6.63 9.97
C ILE A 291 14.88 7.19 9.75
N GLU A 292 14.82 8.48 9.43
CA GLU A 292 13.59 9.08 8.92
C GLU A 292 13.35 8.63 7.47
N TYR A 293 12.13 8.19 7.16
CA TYR A 293 11.69 8.00 5.78
C TYR A 293 10.70 9.08 5.34
N LYS A 294 10.79 9.48 4.07
CA LYS A 294 9.90 10.45 3.43
C LYS A 294 8.63 9.82 2.88
N PHE A 295 7.71 10.68 2.46
CA PHE A 295 6.38 10.29 2.03
C PHE A 295 6.38 9.44 0.74
N VAL A 296 5.46 8.48 0.66
CA VAL A 296 5.09 7.78 -0.58
C VAL A 296 3.74 8.31 -1.02
N GLY A 297 3.67 8.83 -2.25
CA GLY A 297 2.45 9.35 -2.84
C GLY A 297 1.77 8.39 -3.81
N ILE A 298 0.62 8.83 -4.32
CA ILE A 298 -0.05 8.23 -5.46
C ILE A 298 -0.30 9.29 -6.52
N GLN A 299 -0.37 8.84 -7.76
CA GLN A 299 -0.86 9.62 -8.89
C GLN A 299 -1.95 8.86 -9.62
N GLY A 300 -2.91 9.61 -10.21
CA GLY A 300 -4.04 9.04 -10.94
C GLY A 300 -5.32 8.82 -10.13
N LEU A 301 -5.24 8.88 -8.80
CA LEU A 301 -6.42 8.91 -7.92
C LEU A 301 -6.63 10.36 -7.48
N GLY A 302 -7.78 10.95 -7.83
CA GLY A 302 -8.03 12.40 -7.82
C GLY A 302 -7.94 13.15 -6.48
N SER A 303 -7.49 12.53 -5.38
CA SER A 303 -7.27 13.21 -4.10
C SER A 303 -6.04 12.67 -3.36
N LYS A 304 -5.34 13.57 -2.63
CA LYS A 304 -4.31 13.18 -1.65
C LYS A 304 -4.94 12.23 -0.62
N MET A 305 -4.34 11.06 -0.45
CA MET A 305 -4.86 10.07 0.50
C MET A 305 -4.81 10.57 1.94
N SER A 306 -5.78 10.12 2.72
CA SER A 306 -5.77 10.17 4.18
C SER A 306 -6.46 8.92 4.69
N GLY A 307 -5.83 8.20 5.63
CA GLY A 307 -6.41 7.04 6.30
C GLY A 307 -7.77 7.31 6.94
N SER A 308 -8.08 8.58 7.25
CA SER A 308 -9.38 8.97 7.80
C SER A 308 -10.41 9.42 6.75
N LYS A 309 -10.06 9.55 5.47
CA LYS A 309 -10.96 10.02 4.40
C LYS A 309 -11.42 8.91 3.44
N GLY A 310 -11.07 7.65 3.71
CA GLY A 310 -11.62 6.49 2.98
C GLY A 310 -10.95 6.15 1.65
N ASN A 311 -9.89 6.87 1.26
CA ASN A 311 -9.11 6.60 0.04
C ASN A 311 -7.76 5.94 0.35
N ALA A 312 -7.71 5.11 1.39
CA ALA A 312 -6.48 4.43 1.80
C ALA A 312 -6.30 3.14 0.99
N VAL A 313 -5.20 3.06 0.22
CA VAL A 313 -4.87 1.86 -0.57
C VAL A 313 -3.86 1.01 0.19
N SER A 314 -4.21 -0.26 0.41
CA SER A 314 -3.34 -1.25 1.07
C SER A 314 -2.23 -1.77 0.13
N PRO A 315 -1.14 -2.33 0.67
CA PRO A 315 -0.16 -3.05 -0.14
C PRO A 315 -0.75 -4.22 -0.93
N LEU A 316 -1.78 -4.89 -0.41
CA LEU A 316 -2.47 -5.98 -1.11
C LEU A 316 -3.19 -5.49 -2.36
N GLU A 317 -3.85 -4.34 -2.28
CA GLU A 317 -4.50 -3.69 -3.44
C GLU A 317 -3.49 -3.22 -4.49
N LEU A 318 -2.27 -2.82 -4.08
CA LEU A 318 -1.21 -2.53 -5.05
C LEU A 318 -0.79 -3.78 -5.82
N LEU A 319 -0.77 -4.94 -5.17
CA LEU A 319 -0.47 -6.22 -5.81
C LEU A 319 -1.59 -6.68 -6.78
N GLU A 320 -2.73 -5.99 -6.85
CA GLU A 320 -3.73 -6.21 -7.90
C GLU A 320 -3.31 -5.61 -9.25
N ILE A 321 -2.34 -4.68 -9.27
CA ILE A 321 -1.87 -3.97 -10.47
C ILE A 321 -0.34 -4.01 -10.66
N TYR A 322 0.42 -4.28 -9.60
CA TYR A 322 1.87 -4.46 -9.63
C TYR A 322 2.27 -5.90 -9.39
N GLU A 323 3.22 -6.40 -10.18
CA GLU A 323 3.95 -7.62 -9.82
C GLU A 323 4.71 -7.39 -8.49
N PRO A 324 4.83 -8.42 -7.61
CA PRO A 324 5.59 -8.30 -6.37
C PRO A 324 7.02 -7.77 -6.58
N ASP A 325 7.71 -8.23 -7.63
CA ASP A 325 9.08 -7.79 -7.93
C ASP A 325 9.14 -6.31 -8.36
N VAL A 326 8.16 -5.83 -9.12
CA VAL A 326 8.06 -4.43 -9.53
C VAL A 326 7.77 -3.54 -8.32
N LEU A 327 6.86 -3.96 -7.44
CA LEU A 327 6.55 -3.23 -6.23
C LEU A 327 7.76 -3.15 -5.29
N ARG A 328 8.48 -4.26 -5.08
CA ARG A 328 9.74 -4.25 -4.32
C ARG A 328 10.76 -3.32 -4.96
N TRP A 329 10.98 -3.43 -6.26
CA TRP A 329 11.94 -2.60 -6.98
C TRP A 329 11.63 -1.09 -6.86
N LEU A 330 10.34 -0.70 -6.92
CA LEU A 330 9.91 0.69 -6.75
C LEU A 330 10.32 1.26 -5.38
N TYR A 331 10.21 0.47 -4.32
CA TYR A 331 10.59 0.90 -2.97
C TYR A 331 12.10 0.76 -2.72
N PHE A 332 12.72 -0.35 -3.13
CA PHE A 332 14.09 -0.71 -2.76
C PHE A 332 15.13 0.22 -3.38
N ARG A 333 14.83 0.76 -4.57
CA ARG A 333 15.71 1.70 -5.26
C ARG A 333 15.69 3.12 -4.69
N LYS A 334 14.79 3.40 -3.74
CA LYS A 334 14.61 4.74 -3.16
C LYS A 334 15.28 4.80 -1.80
N SER A 335 16.17 5.77 -1.64
CA SER A 335 16.72 6.08 -0.32
C SER A 335 15.61 6.61 0.60
N PRO A 336 15.66 6.37 1.92
CA PRO A 336 14.62 6.81 2.86
C PRO A 336 14.34 8.32 2.80
N ASP A 337 15.33 9.16 2.47
CA ASP A 337 15.19 10.60 2.32
C ASP A 337 14.47 11.06 1.03
N GLN A 338 14.13 10.15 0.12
CA GLN A 338 13.50 10.48 -1.16
C GLN A 338 11.99 10.21 -1.15
N SER A 339 11.17 11.19 -1.50
CA SER A 339 9.76 10.93 -1.82
C SER A 339 9.61 10.27 -3.20
N PHE A 340 8.58 9.44 -3.39
CA PHE A 340 8.23 8.89 -4.69
C PHE A 340 6.73 8.59 -4.77
N GLU A 341 6.23 8.30 -5.97
CA GLU A 341 4.80 8.08 -6.22
C GLU A 341 4.53 6.74 -6.89
N LEU A 342 3.43 6.09 -6.50
CA LEU A 342 2.88 4.91 -7.14
C LEU A 342 1.81 5.31 -8.15
N ALA A 343 1.84 4.72 -9.34
CA ALA A 343 1.02 5.12 -10.47
C ALA A 343 -0.25 4.26 -10.60
N PHE A 344 -1.40 4.91 -10.44
CA PHE A 344 -2.70 4.34 -10.77
C PHE A 344 -3.21 4.82 -12.13
N ASN A 345 -2.57 5.82 -12.75
CA ASN A 345 -2.83 6.28 -14.11
C ASN A 345 -1.82 5.65 -15.10
N THR A 346 -1.75 6.21 -16.30
CA THR A 346 -0.88 5.79 -17.41
C THR A 346 0.61 5.84 -17.11
N GLU A 347 1.06 6.51 -16.05
CA GLU A 347 2.46 6.47 -15.62
C GLU A 347 2.89 5.07 -15.15
N ILE A 348 1.95 4.16 -14.87
CA ILE A 348 2.26 2.76 -14.57
C ILE A 348 3.04 2.11 -15.73
N TYR A 349 2.76 2.52 -16.98
CA TYR A 349 3.47 2.01 -18.15
C TYR A 349 4.96 2.32 -18.05
N ARG A 350 5.31 3.57 -17.71
CA ARG A 350 6.71 3.98 -17.55
C ARG A 350 7.40 3.21 -16.42
N GLN A 351 6.71 3.00 -15.29
CA GLN A 351 7.28 2.26 -14.16
C GLN A 351 7.60 0.79 -14.51
N TYR A 352 6.72 0.13 -15.26
CA TYR A 352 6.98 -1.22 -15.77
C TYR A 352 8.07 -1.22 -16.85
N ASP A 353 8.05 -0.27 -17.79
CA ASP A 353 9.05 -0.17 -18.86
C ASP A 353 10.46 0.05 -18.28
N GLU A 354 10.61 0.89 -17.24
CA GLU A 354 11.88 1.09 -16.53
C GLU A 354 12.36 -0.20 -15.85
N TYR A 355 11.46 -0.87 -15.12
CA TYR A 355 11.80 -2.15 -14.48
C TYR A 355 12.23 -3.21 -15.51
N ASP A 356 11.49 -3.33 -16.61
CA ASP A 356 11.80 -4.29 -17.68
C ASP A 356 13.13 -4.00 -18.38
N SER A 357 13.47 -2.71 -18.54
CA SER A 357 14.75 -2.30 -19.13
C SER A 357 15.94 -2.68 -18.26
N GLU A 358 15.76 -2.72 -16.94
CA GLU A 358 16.76 -3.17 -15.97
C GLU A 358 16.79 -4.71 -15.82
N HIS A 359 15.77 -5.42 -16.30
CA HIS A 359 15.59 -6.88 -16.15
C HIS A 359 15.26 -7.60 -17.48
N THR A 360 16.03 -7.27 -18.52
CA THR A 360 15.79 -7.79 -19.89
C THR A 360 15.83 -9.32 -19.99
N GLU A 361 16.53 -9.99 -19.07
CA GLU A 361 16.60 -11.45 -18.97
C GLU A 361 15.24 -12.10 -18.70
N LYS A 362 14.29 -11.38 -18.07
CA LYS A 362 12.94 -11.88 -17.79
C LYS A 362 12.09 -11.99 -19.06
N LYS A 363 12.46 -11.32 -20.16
CA LYS A 363 11.71 -11.24 -21.42
C LYS A 363 10.22 -10.95 -21.19
N SER A 364 9.95 -9.99 -20.32
CA SER A 364 8.58 -9.66 -19.90
C SER A 364 7.78 -9.07 -21.05
N ILE A 365 6.47 -9.35 -21.12
CA ILE A 365 5.57 -8.61 -22.01
C ILE A 365 5.42 -7.18 -21.48
N PRO A 366 5.70 -6.12 -22.25
CA PRO A 366 5.52 -4.75 -21.78
C PRO A 366 4.11 -4.52 -21.27
N PHE A 367 3.94 -3.85 -20.13
CA PHE A 367 2.63 -3.71 -19.49
C PHE A 367 1.60 -3.02 -20.40
N ARG A 368 2.04 -2.05 -21.20
CA ARG A 368 1.22 -1.40 -22.23
C ARG A 368 0.71 -2.38 -23.29
N GLN A 369 1.53 -3.35 -23.70
CA GLN A 369 1.11 -4.39 -24.64
C GLN A 369 0.16 -5.38 -23.97
N ALA A 370 0.37 -5.74 -22.70
CA ALA A 370 -0.57 -6.57 -21.95
C ALA A 370 -1.96 -5.91 -21.85
N VAL A 371 -2.03 -4.60 -21.60
CA VAL A 371 -3.30 -3.84 -21.63
C VAL A 371 -3.89 -3.80 -23.05
N GLY A 372 -3.08 -3.45 -24.05
CA GLY A 372 -3.56 -3.29 -25.43
C GLY A 372 -4.06 -4.59 -26.05
N PHE A 373 -3.21 -5.62 -26.09
CA PHE A 373 -3.59 -6.93 -26.63
C PHE A 373 -4.59 -7.67 -25.73
N GLY A 374 -4.48 -7.52 -24.41
CA GLY A 374 -5.40 -8.16 -23.47
C GLY A 374 -6.85 -7.74 -23.71
N GLN A 375 -7.11 -6.47 -23.99
CA GLN A 375 -8.45 -6.02 -24.37
C GLN A 375 -8.93 -6.65 -25.68
N ILE A 376 -8.07 -6.68 -26.70
CA ILE A 376 -8.40 -7.24 -28.02
C ILE A 376 -8.83 -8.70 -27.87
N VAL A 377 -8.00 -9.51 -27.18
CA VAL A 377 -8.25 -10.95 -27.00
C VAL A 377 -9.23 -11.30 -25.87
N GLN A 378 -9.89 -10.29 -25.29
CA GLN A 378 -10.81 -10.46 -24.17
C GLN A 378 -10.15 -11.21 -22.99
N TRP A 379 -8.88 -10.91 -22.74
CA TRP A 379 -8.05 -11.45 -21.66
C TRP A 379 -7.82 -12.97 -21.73
N GLN A 380 -7.97 -13.56 -22.92
CA GLN A 380 -7.70 -14.99 -23.16
C GLN A 380 -6.23 -15.22 -23.53
N GLU A 381 -5.51 -15.93 -22.66
CA GLU A 381 -4.07 -16.20 -22.80
C GLU A 381 -3.72 -16.92 -24.11
N ASP A 382 -4.50 -17.95 -24.48
CA ASP A 382 -4.26 -18.73 -25.71
C ASP A 382 -4.37 -17.86 -26.97
N LYS A 383 -5.36 -16.97 -27.02
CA LYS A 383 -5.53 -16.02 -28.13
C LYS A 383 -4.42 -14.98 -28.19
N LEU A 384 -3.95 -14.52 -27.02
CA LEU A 384 -2.81 -13.61 -26.94
C LEU A 384 -1.56 -14.26 -27.52
N GLN A 385 -1.30 -15.54 -27.20
CA GLN A 385 -0.16 -16.26 -27.73
C GLN A 385 -0.18 -16.37 -29.26
N VAL A 386 -1.36 -16.54 -29.88
CA VAL A 386 -1.51 -16.53 -31.34
C VAL A 386 -1.08 -15.18 -31.91
N ILE A 387 -1.62 -14.06 -31.40
CA ILE A 387 -1.26 -12.72 -31.88
C ILE A 387 0.23 -12.45 -31.72
N LEU A 388 0.82 -12.81 -30.57
CA LEU A 388 2.25 -12.61 -30.32
C LEU A 388 3.11 -13.37 -31.34
N ASN A 389 2.76 -14.61 -31.64
CA ASN A 389 3.48 -15.41 -32.65
C ASN A 389 3.39 -14.81 -34.05
N GLU A 390 2.22 -14.32 -34.45
CA GLU A 390 2.03 -13.69 -35.77
C GLU A 390 2.76 -12.36 -35.93
N LEU A 391 2.92 -11.62 -34.82
CA LEU A 391 3.71 -10.39 -34.78
C LEU A 391 5.21 -10.66 -34.58
N GLU A 392 5.62 -11.92 -34.53
CA GLU A 392 7.00 -12.35 -34.24
C GLU A 392 7.52 -11.79 -32.90
N LEU A 393 6.62 -11.56 -31.94
CA LEU A 393 6.94 -11.10 -30.60
C LEU A 393 7.09 -12.31 -29.67
N SER A 394 8.24 -12.38 -28.99
CA SER A 394 8.54 -13.48 -28.06
C SER A 394 8.72 -12.95 -26.64
N TYR A 395 7.77 -13.29 -25.77
CA TYR A 395 7.79 -12.99 -24.34
C TYR A 395 7.75 -14.26 -23.50
N SER A 396 8.16 -14.18 -22.24
CA SER A 396 8.03 -15.27 -21.28
C SER A 396 6.55 -15.59 -21.00
N LYS A 397 6.19 -16.87 -21.04
CA LYS A 397 4.84 -17.34 -20.68
C LYS A 397 4.48 -16.97 -19.25
N ASP A 398 5.44 -17.05 -18.33
CA ASP A 398 5.23 -16.67 -16.92
C ASP A 398 4.90 -15.18 -16.79
N SER A 399 5.58 -14.32 -17.55
CA SER A 399 5.28 -12.88 -17.57
C SER A 399 3.87 -12.59 -18.10
N ILE A 400 3.46 -13.26 -19.19
CA ILE A 400 2.10 -13.12 -19.74
C ILE A 400 1.06 -13.52 -18.69
N LYS A 401 1.23 -14.69 -18.08
CA LYS A 401 0.32 -15.23 -17.06
C LYS A 401 0.20 -14.31 -15.85
N LYS A 402 1.30 -13.67 -15.43
CA LYS A 402 1.32 -12.71 -14.31
C LYS A 402 0.71 -11.37 -14.68
N ARG A 403 1.12 -10.78 -15.81
CA ARG A 403 0.74 -9.40 -16.17
C ARG A 403 -0.67 -9.26 -16.74
N LEU A 404 -1.19 -10.29 -17.40
CA LEU A 404 -2.50 -10.17 -18.08
C LEU A 404 -3.66 -9.90 -17.07
N PRO A 405 -3.76 -10.59 -15.93
CA PRO A 405 -4.71 -10.23 -14.87
C PRO A 405 -4.46 -8.85 -14.26
N LEU A 406 -3.20 -8.46 -14.02
CA LEU A 406 -2.85 -7.15 -13.45
C LEU A 406 -3.24 -6.01 -14.39
N ALA A 407 -2.96 -6.15 -15.68
CA ALA A 407 -3.35 -5.23 -16.74
C ALA A 407 -4.87 -5.08 -16.83
N ARG A 408 -5.61 -6.20 -16.73
CA ARG A 408 -7.08 -6.19 -16.68
C ARG A 408 -7.57 -5.41 -15.48
N ASN A 409 -7.10 -5.73 -14.28
CA ASN A 409 -7.51 -5.07 -13.03
C ASN A 409 -7.22 -3.58 -13.08
N TRP A 410 -6.02 -3.20 -13.51
CA TRP A 410 -5.62 -1.81 -13.64
C TRP A 410 -6.55 -1.03 -14.59
N LEU A 411 -6.85 -1.62 -15.75
CA LEU A 411 -7.72 -1.02 -16.73
C LEU A 411 -9.16 -0.88 -16.22
N THR A 412 -9.74 -1.95 -15.66
CA THR A 412 -11.15 -1.95 -15.27
C THR A 412 -11.44 -1.14 -14.02
N LYS A 413 -10.53 -1.16 -13.04
CA LYS A 413 -10.72 -0.52 -11.73
C LYS A 413 -10.28 0.94 -11.73
N TYR A 414 -9.17 1.25 -12.40
CA TYR A 414 -8.52 2.56 -12.27
C TYR A 414 -8.51 3.38 -13.57
N ASN A 415 -8.53 2.76 -14.77
CA ASN A 415 -8.46 3.47 -16.05
C ASN A 415 -9.55 3.03 -17.06
N PRO A 416 -10.85 3.03 -16.68
CA PRO A 416 -11.91 2.54 -17.56
C PRO A 416 -12.08 3.40 -18.83
N SER A 417 -11.59 4.64 -18.85
CA SER A 417 -11.58 5.49 -20.05
C SER A 417 -10.70 4.93 -21.18
N GLU A 418 -9.65 4.17 -20.86
CA GLU A 418 -8.81 3.49 -21.86
C GLU A 418 -9.47 2.23 -22.43
N MET A 419 -10.57 1.74 -21.83
CA MET A 419 -11.24 0.54 -22.30
C MET A 419 -11.80 0.72 -23.72
N VAL A 420 -11.53 -0.27 -24.57
CA VAL A 420 -12.19 -0.44 -25.86
C VAL A 420 -13.47 -1.24 -25.65
N ALA A 421 -14.61 -0.55 -25.60
CA ALA A 421 -15.93 -1.16 -25.49
C ALA A 421 -16.61 -1.21 -26.86
N LEU A 422 -17.23 -2.34 -27.18
CA LEU A 422 -18.14 -2.41 -28.32
C LEU A 422 -19.39 -1.58 -28.05
N ASN A 423 -19.94 -0.97 -29.09
CA ASN A 423 -21.27 -0.39 -29.03
C ASN A 423 -22.30 -1.48 -28.74
N GLU A 424 -23.33 -1.17 -27.95
CA GLU A 424 -24.44 -2.10 -27.68
C GLU A 424 -25.34 -2.28 -28.91
N THR A 425 -25.46 -1.22 -29.71
CA THR A 425 -26.23 -1.17 -30.95
C THR A 425 -25.42 -0.47 -32.03
N VAL A 426 -25.84 -0.62 -33.29
CA VAL A 426 -25.24 0.11 -34.42
C VAL A 426 -25.21 1.60 -34.09
N ASN A 427 -24.08 2.26 -34.34
CA ASN A 427 -23.97 3.72 -34.23
C ASN A 427 -24.73 4.39 -35.39
N ALA A 428 -26.06 4.45 -35.26
CA ALA A 428 -26.98 4.92 -36.30
C ALA A 428 -26.67 6.36 -36.74
N SER A 429 -26.38 7.24 -35.78
CA SER A 429 -26.04 8.64 -36.05
C SER A 429 -24.81 8.76 -36.95
N PHE A 430 -23.79 7.91 -36.75
CA PHE A 430 -22.63 7.87 -37.62
C PHE A 430 -22.93 7.18 -38.95
N ALA A 431 -23.70 6.10 -38.94
CA ALA A 431 -24.09 5.37 -40.15
C ALA A 431 -24.81 6.28 -41.17
N GLU A 432 -25.66 7.21 -40.72
CA GLU A 432 -26.37 8.19 -41.56
C GLU A 432 -25.45 9.22 -42.26
N THR A 433 -24.20 9.36 -41.77
CA THR A 433 -23.18 10.24 -42.37
C THR A 433 -22.42 9.58 -43.51
N LEU A 434 -22.52 8.26 -43.65
CA LEU A 434 -21.81 7.49 -44.67
C LEU A 434 -22.47 7.69 -46.04
N ASN A 435 -21.64 7.80 -47.07
CA ASN A 435 -22.12 7.77 -48.46
C ASN A 435 -22.30 6.33 -48.97
N ASP A 436 -22.96 6.17 -50.12
CA ASP A 436 -23.28 4.85 -50.68
C ASP A 436 -22.05 3.96 -50.89
N ALA A 437 -20.92 4.53 -51.32
CA ALA A 437 -19.68 3.79 -51.53
C ALA A 437 -19.13 3.25 -50.19
N GLN A 438 -19.16 4.07 -49.14
CA GLN A 438 -18.74 3.68 -47.79
C GLN A 438 -19.69 2.63 -47.19
N VAL A 439 -21.00 2.78 -47.38
CA VAL A 439 -21.99 1.78 -46.97
C VAL A 439 -21.72 0.44 -47.66
N GLN A 440 -21.41 0.46 -48.96
CA GLN A 440 -21.08 -0.76 -49.70
C GLN A 440 -19.79 -1.42 -49.20
N GLN A 441 -18.77 -0.66 -48.81
CA GLN A 441 -17.55 -1.21 -48.19
C GLN A 441 -17.86 -1.90 -46.86
N ILE A 442 -18.70 -1.30 -46.01
CA ILE A 442 -19.11 -1.90 -44.72
C ILE A 442 -19.91 -3.19 -44.94
N ARG A 443 -20.85 -3.19 -45.91
CA ARG A 443 -21.60 -4.40 -46.28
C ARG A 443 -20.70 -5.51 -46.80
N THR A 444 -19.70 -5.16 -47.59
CA THR A 444 -18.70 -6.11 -48.08
C THR A 444 -17.93 -6.75 -46.92
N LEU A 445 -17.53 -5.94 -45.92
CA LEU A 445 -16.89 -6.47 -44.71
C LEU A 445 -17.84 -7.41 -43.94
N HIS A 446 -19.09 -6.99 -43.72
CA HIS A 446 -20.11 -7.78 -43.03
C HIS A 446 -20.29 -9.16 -43.69
N ASP A 447 -20.48 -9.19 -45.00
CA ASP A 447 -20.73 -10.43 -45.75
C ASP A 447 -19.51 -11.36 -45.76
N GLU A 448 -18.31 -10.81 -45.90
CA GLU A 448 -17.06 -11.59 -45.85
C GLU A 448 -16.82 -12.19 -44.46
N LEU A 449 -17.12 -11.44 -43.39
CA LEU A 449 -17.04 -11.95 -42.01
C LEU A 449 -18.07 -13.04 -41.74
N LEU A 450 -19.27 -12.92 -42.31
CA LEU A 450 -20.34 -13.91 -42.21
C LEU A 450 -19.96 -15.23 -42.90
N ARG A 451 -19.36 -15.18 -44.10
CA ARG A 451 -19.04 -16.37 -44.92
C ARG A 451 -17.82 -17.16 -44.45
N ARG A 452 -16.78 -16.50 -43.96
CA ARG A 452 -15.51 -17.16 -43.59
C ARG A 452 -15.70 -17.99 -42.35
N GLU A 453 -15.29 -19.25 -42.26
CA GLU A 453 -15.25 -19.97 -40.98
C GLU A 453 -13.87 -19.88 -40.36
N ASN A 454 -13.76 -19.42 -39.11
CA ASN A 454 -12.51 -19.29 -38.34
C ASN A 454 -11.31 -18.69 -39.12
N PRO A 455 -11.45 -17.47 -39.69
CA PRO A 455 -10.36 -16.87 -40.44
C PRO A 455 -9.14 -16.60 -39.55
N THR A 456 -7.94 -16.67 -40.12
CA THR A 456 -6.68 -16.24 -39.49
C THR A 456 -6.58 -14.72 -39.43
N VAL A 457 -5.69 -14.18 -38.59
CA VAL A 457 -5.47 -12.73 -38.52
C VAL A 457 -4.91 -12.20 -39.84
N GLN A 458 -4.01 -12.92 -40.51
CA GLN A 458 -3.46 -12.48 -41.80
C GLN A 458 -4.52 -12.42 -42.89
N GLU A 459 -5.47 -13.35 -42.90
CA GLU A 459 -6.60 -13.31 -43.83
C GLU A 459 -7.51 -12.10 -43.60
N LEU A 460 -7.81 -11.79 -42.33
CA LEU A 460 -8.61 -10.62 -41.98
C LEU A 460 -7.88 -9.31 -42.25
N GLU A 461 -6.58 -9.24 -41.98
CA GLU A 461 -5.74 -8.10 -42.35
C GLU A 461 -5.76 -7.87 -43.86
N LYS A 462 -5.51 -8.92 -44.65
CA LYS A 462 -5.57 -8.82 -46.11
C LYS A 462 -6.96 -8.37 -46.59
N LEU A 463 -8.02 -8.89 -45.97
CA LEU A 463 -9.39 -8.52 -46.27
C LEU A 463 -9.64 -7.02 -46.05
N VAL A 464 -9.39 -6.50 -44.84
CA VAL A 464 -9.72 -5.09 -44.50
C VAL A 464 -8.93 -4.08 -45.34
N TYR A 465 -7.69 -4.41 -45.75
CA TYR A 465 -6.91 -3.57 -46.65
C TYR A 465 -7.32 -3.67 -48.12
N SER A 466 -8.00 -4.75 -48.51
CA SER A 466 -8.45 -4.98 -49.90
C SER A 466 -9.80 -4.34 -50.22
N ILE A 467 -10.70 -4.22 -49.25
CA ILE A 467 -12.06 -3.68 -49.44
C ILE A 467 -12.07 -2.26 -50.04
N PRO A 468 -11.28 -1.29 -49.57
CA PRO A 468 -11.27 0.06 -50.13
C PRO A 468 -10.43 0.20 -51.41
N LYS A 469 -9.85 -0.89 -51.95
CA LYS A 469 -9.04 -0.81 -53.18
C LYS A 469 -9.93 -0.60 -54.41
N SER A 470 -9.55 0.34 -55.26
CA SER A 470 -10.14 0.56 -56.58
C SER A 470 -9.03 0.75 -57.63
N PRO A 471 -9.19 0.27 -58.88
CA PRO A 471 -8.22 0.46 -59.96
C PRO A 471 -7.92 1.92 -60.28
N ASP A 472 -8.83 2.83 -59.95
CA ASP A 472 -8.77 4.25 -60.31
C ASP A 472 -8.05 5.12 -59.27
N LEU A 473 -7.59 4.53 -58.16
CA LEU A 473 -6.93 5.26 -57.07
C LEU A 473 -5.41 5.15 -57.20
N ASP A 474 -4.75 6.30 -57.14
CA ASP A 474 -3.30 6.33 -56.90
C ASP A 474 -2.96 5.91 -55.45
N GLU A 475 -1.66 5.76 -55.15
CA GLU A 475 -1.22 5.30 -53.83
C GLU A 475 -1.64 6.23 -52.68
N ALA A 476 -1.66 7.55 -52.90
CA ALA A 476 -2.01 8.53 -51.89
C ALA A 476 -3.52 8.53 -51.62
N GLN A 477 -4.32 8.43 -52.69
CA GLN A 477 -5.77 8.29 -52.64
C GLN A 477 -6.17 6.97 -51.97
N LEU A 478 -5.51 5.85 -52.28
CA LEU A 478 -5.76 4.57 -51.65
C LEU A 478 -5.51 4.61 -50.13
N LYS A 479 -4.40 5.20 -49.68
CA LYS A 479 -4.12 5.36 -48.24
C LYS A 479 -5.19 6.20 -47.55
N LYS A 480 -5.72 7.22 -48.23
CA LYS A 480 -6.81 8.05 -47.71
C LYS A 480 -8.11 7.26 -47.58
N GLU A 481 -8.50 6.50 -48.61
CA GLU A 481 -9.68 5.64 -48.59
C GLU A 481 -9.57 4.52 -47.54
N GLN A 482 -8.40 3.90 -47.40
CA GLN A 482 -8.13 2.95 -46.32
C GLN A 482 -8.33 3.59 -44.95
N ARG A 483 -7.74 4.77 -44.69
CA ARG A 483 -7.94 5.46 -43.40
C ARG A 483 -9.42 5.78 -43.14
N ALA A 484 -10.15 6.22 -44.16
CA ALA A 484 -11.59 6.50 -44.05
C ALA A 484 -12.38 5.21 -43.73
N PHE A 485 -12.11 4.11 -44.44
CA PHE A 485 -12.73 2.82 -44.18
C PHE A 485 -12.49 2.35 -42.74
N PHE A 486 -11.24 2.42 -42.25
CA PHE A 486 -10.91 2.00 -40.88
C PHE A 486 -11.63 2.87 -39.84
N LYS A 487 -11.65 4.19 -40.03
CA LYS A 487 -12.40 5.13 -39.18
C LYS A 487 -13.89 4.79 -39.16
N ASN A 488 -14.47 4.42 -40.30
CA ASN A 488 -15.88 4.06 -40.40
C ASN A 488 -16.17 2.77 -39.62
N VAL A 489 -15.34 1.75 -39.78
CA VAL A 489 -15.49 0.49 -39.05
C VAL A 489 -15.32 0.70 -37.54
N TYR A 490 -14.34 1.49 -37.07
CA TYR A 490 -14.20 1.77 -35.65
C TYR A 490 -15.36 2.57 -35.06
N ASN A 491 -15.91 3.55 -35.80
CA ASN A 491 -17.06 4.30 -35.30
C ASN A 491 -18.31 3.41 -35.15
N LEU A 492 -18.50 2.45 -36.06
CA LEU A 492 -19.59 1.48 -35.97
C LEU A 492 -19.38 0.46 -34.85
N LEU A 493 -18.16 -0.05 -34.68
CA LEU A 493 -17.86 -1.07 -33.69
C LEU A 493 -17.72 -0.50 -32.26
N ILE A 494 -17.01 0.61 -32.09
CA ILE A 494 -16.55 1.11 -30.78
C ILE A 494 -16.78 2.62 -30.58
N GLY A 495 -17.43 3.32 -31.53
CA GLY A 495 -17.77 4.74 -31.39
C GLY A 495 -16.57 5.68 -31.35
N ARG A 496 -15.42 5.28 -31.91
CA ARG A 496 -14.17 6.07 -31.94
C ARG A 496 -13.62 6.17 -33.35
N ASP A 497 -12.86 7.24 -33.61
CA ASP A 497 -12.20 7.47 -34.90
C ASP A 497 -11.03 6.53 -35.18
N ALA A 498 -10.46 5.93 -34.13
CA ALA A 498 -9.36 5.00 -34.20
C ALA A 498 -9.51 3.92 -33.11
N GLY A 499 -8.88 2.78 -33.35
CA GLY A 499 -8.86 1.66 -32.43
C GLY A 499 -7.65 0.74 -32.65
N PRO A 500 -7.62 -0.42 -31.99
CA PRO A 500 -6.58 -1.42 -32.16
C PRO A 500 -6.60 -1.99 -33.59
N ARG A 501 -5.45 -2.48 -34.08
CA ARG A 501 -5.28 -3.03 -35.43
C ARG A 501 -6.49 -3.86 -35.90
N LEU A 502 -7.17 -3.40 -36.96
CA LEU A 502 -8.54 -3.82 -37.28
C LEU A 502 -8.68 -5.31 -37.59
N GLY A 503 -7.78 -5.92 -38.37
CA GLY A 503 -7.89 -7.35 -38.68
C GLY A 503 -7.72 -8.22 -37.43
N THR A 504 -6.75 -7.88 -36.57
CA THR A 504 -6.57 -8.50 -35.25
C THR A 504 -7.77 -8.29 -34.33
N PHE A 505 -8.35 -7.09 -34.34
CA PHE A 505 -9.54 -6.78 -33.55
C PHE A 505 -10.73 -7.63 -33.99
N LEU A 506 -11.03 -7.67 -35.30
CA LEU A 506 -12.10 -8.49 -35.87
C LEU A 506 -11.91 -9.99 -35.62
N TRP A 507 -10.67 -10.48 -35.64
CA TRP A 507 -10.35 -11.88 -35.32
C TRP A 507 -10.70 -12.24 -33.87
N ALA A 508 -10.38 -11.34 -32.95
CA ALA A 508 -10.55 -11.59 -31.53
C ALA A 508 -12.00 -11.40 -31.04
N LEU A 509 -12.78 -10.59 -31.77
CA LEU A 509 -14.21 -10.41 -31.53
C LEU A 509 -15.00 -11.67 -31.89
N GLU A 510 -16.05 -11.92 -31.10
CA GLU A 510 -17.02 -12.95 -31.47
C GLU A 510 -17.91 -12.40 -32.60
N LYS A 511 -18.08 -13.18 -33.68
CA LYS A 511 -18.83 -12.73 -34.86
C LYS A 511 -20.26 -12.30 -34.57
N ASN A 512 -20.94 -13.00 -33.66
CA ASN A 512 -22.29 -12.67 -33.22
C ASN A 512 -22.37 -11.29 -32.54
N LYS A 513 -21.26 -10.73 -32.04
CA LYS A 513 -21.16 -9.37 -31.50
C LYS A 513 -20.80 -8.34 -32.57
N ALA A 514 -19.90 -8.68 -33.49
CA ALA A 514 -19.44 -7.74 -34.52
C ALA A 514 -20.44 -7.56 -35.68
N LEU A 515 -21.07 -8.64 -36.15
CA LEU A 515 -21.97 -8.61 -37.32
C LEU A 515 -23.18 -7.68 -37.11
N PRO A 516 -23.89 -7.68 -35.96
CA PRO A 516 -25.01 -6.76 -35.76
C PRO A 516 -24.61 -5.29 -35.88
N LEU A 517 -23.39 -4.92 -35.44
CA LEU A 517 -22.89 -3.54 -35.46
C LEU A 517 -22.47 -3.07 -36.86
N LEU A 518 -22.18 -4.01 -37.76
CA LEU A 518 -21.81 -3.74 -39.16
C LEU A 518 -23.01 -3.87 -40.12
N ASN A 519 -24.18 -4.29 -39.62
CA ASN A 519 -25.38 -4.42 -40.42
C ASN A 519 -26.09 -3.06 -40.56
N ILE A 520 -25.69 -2.29 -41.58
CA ILE A 520 -26.23 -0.95 -41.83
C ILE A 520 -27.06 -0.88 -43.12
N THR A 521 -28.16 -0.14 -43.05
CA THR A 521 -28.91 0.32 -44.21
C THR A 521 -28.39 1.68 -44.63
N GLY A 522 -27.99 1.83 -45.90
CA GLY A 522 -27.69 3.15 -46.47
C GLY A 522 -28.91 4.07 -46.42
N LYS A 523 -28.70 5.35 -46.71
CA LYS A 523 -29.80 6.32 -46.82
C LYS A 523 -30.86 5.91 -47.83
#